data_AF-A0AB74KX07-F1
#
_entry.id   AF-A0AB74KX07-F1
#
_cell.length_a   1.000
_cell.length_b   1.000
_cell.length_c   1.000
_cell.angle_alpha   90.00
_cell.angle_beta   90.00
_cell.angle_gamma   90.00
#
_symmetry.space_group_name_H-M   'P 1'
#
loop_
_entity.id
_entity.type
_entity.pdbx_description
1 polymer ?
#
loop_
_entity_poly.entity_id
_entity_poly.type
_entity_poly.pdbx_seq_one_letter_code
_entity_poly.pdbx_strand_id
1 'polypeptide(L)'
;MSSLENYLLSLQINCYHTSVMQISQVQTRIWQSLQNSSSYAHNVIKEFELNGQSTHYQHAALFTLVLQQLGYKIQPTAENTLSVRHNHLLHDIRLVEQLNPNEA
;
A
#
# COMPACT_ATOMS: atom_id res chain seq x y z
N MET A 1 8.08 -18.41 -2.25
CA MET A 1 7.79 -16.98 -2.15
C MET A 1 6.32 -16.82 -1.84
N SER A 2 5.95 -16.00 -0.85
CA SER A 2 4.56 -15.70 -0.53
C SER A 2 3.89 -14.87 -1.64
N SER A 3 2.56 -14.80 -1.68
CA SER A 3 1.89 -13.95 -2.67
C SER A 3 2.30 -12.48 -2.51
N LEU A 4 2.55 -12.03 -1.27
CA LEU A 4 3.01 -10.67 -0.99
C LEU A 4 4.42 -10.41 -1.54
N GLU A 5 5.35 -11.36 -1.42
CA GLU A 5 6.70 -11.26 -2.01
C GLU A 5 6.65 -11.20 -3.55
N ASN A 6 5.85 -12.07 -4.17
CA ASN A 6 5.65 -12.05 -5.62
C ASN A 6 5.00 -10.74 -6.07
N TYR A 7 4.07 -10.22 -5.27
CA TYR A 7 3.41 -8.96 -5.54
C TYR A 7 4.40 -7.79 -5.49
N LEU A 8 5.26 -7.73 -4.48
CA LEU A 8 6.31 -6.70 -4.37
C LEU A 8 7.25 -6.69 -5.58
N LEU A 9 7.68 -7.88 -6.03
CA LEU A 9 8.48 -8.00 -7.25
C LEU A 9 7.73 -7.47 -8.47
N SER A 10 6.43 -7.77 -8.59
CA SER A 10 5.59 -7.31 -9.69
C SER A 10 5.41 -5.78 -9.72
N LEU A 11 5.47 -5.11 -8.56
CA LEU A 11 5.34 -3.66 -8.46
C LEU A 11 6.58 -2.90 -8.94
N GLN A 12 7.72 -3.59 -9.13
CA GLN A 12 8.98 -3.01 -9.59
C GLN A 12 9.40 -1.78 -8.75
N ILE A 13 9.17 -1.84 -7.44
CA ILE A 13 9.49 -0.74 -6.53
C ILE A 13 11.01 -0.69 -6.33
N ASN A 14 11.61 0.46 -6.60
CA ASN A 14 13.00 0.69 -6.25
C ASN A 14 13.12 0.83 -4.72
N CYS A 15 13.73 -0.17 -4.06
CA CYS A 15 13.90 -0.21 -2.62
C CYS A 15 15.18 0.44 -2.09
N TYR A 16 16.03 1.01 -2.97
CA TYR A 16 17.35 1.51 -2.58
C TYR A 16 17.35 2.86 -1.85
N HIS A 17 16.25 3.63 -1.92
CA HIS A 17 16.14 4.93 -1.26
C HIS A 17 14.81 5.09 -0.52
N THR A 18 14.87 5.00 0.81
CA THR A 18 13.75 5.35 1.71
C THR A 18 13.49 6.85 1.63
N SER A 19 12.40 7.25 0.99
CA SER A 19 12.01 8.65 0.85
C SER A 19 10.49 8.79 0.67
N VAL A 20 9.96 10.00 0.89
CA VAL A 20 8.56 10.34 0.57
C VAL A 20 8.20 9.96 -0.88
N MET A 21 9.14 10.15 -1.82
CA MET A 21 8.93 9.75 -3.21
C MET A 21 8.69 8.25 -3.35
N GLN A 22 9.39 7.42 -2.57
CA GLN A 22 9.21 5.97 -2.60
C GLN A 22 7.82 5.57 -2.10
N ILE A 23 7.35 6.17 -1.01
CA ILE A 23 6.01 5.94 -0.45
C ILE A 23 4.93 6.29 -1.49
N SER A 24 5.04 7.46 -2.13
CA SER A 24 4.13 7.90 -3.19
C SER A 24 4.18 6.98 -4.43
N GLN A 25 5.37 6.50 -4.80
CA GLN A 25 5.54 5.50 -5.86
C GLN A 25 4.85 4.19 -5.53
N VAL A 26 5.02 3.67 -4.32
CA VAL A 26 4.34 2.44 -3.85
C VAL A 26 2.83 2.61 -3.96
N GLN A 27 2.31 3.72 -3.44
CA GLN A 27 0.88 4.04 -3.47
C GLN A 27 0.33 4.05 -4.90
N THR A 28 1.03 4.71 -5.82
CA THR A 28 0.67 4.81 -7.23
C THR A 28 0.70 3.45 -7.93
N ARG A 29 1.75 2.65 -7.69
CA ARG A 29 1.92 1.34 -8.32
C ARG A 29 0.86 0.35 -7.87
N ILE A 30 0.48 0.36 -6.60
CA ILE A 30 -0.61 -0.49 -6.08
C ILE A 30 -1.94 -0.06 -6.70
N TRP A 31 -2.21 1.24 -6.83
CA TRP A 31 -3.44 1.72 -7.47
C TRP A 31 -3.52 1.25 -8.92
N GLN A 32 -2.46 1.45 -9.71
CA GLN A 32 -2.37 0.98 -11.09
C GLN A 32 -2.54 -0.55 -11.18
N SER A 33 -1.94 -1.30 -10.25
CA SER A 33 -2.04 -2.74 -10.20
C SER A 33 -3.47 -3.23 -10.00
N LEU A 34 -4.23 -2.57 -9.11
CA LEU A 34 -5.65 -2.85 -8.90
C LEU A 34 -6.49 -2.50 -10.13
N GLN A 35 -6.29 -1.30 -10.70
CA GLN A 35 -7.02 -0.86 -11.90
C GLN A 35 -6.78 -1.80 -13.11
N ASN A 36 -5.56 -2.32 -13.23
CA ASN A 36 -5.19 -3.26 -14.29
C ASN A 36 -5.56 -4.72 -13.99
N SER A 37 -6.31 -4.99 -12.91
CA SER A 37 -6.72 -6.35 -12.51
C SER A 37 -5.53 -7.33 -12.42
N SER A 38 -4.41 -6.86 -11.84
CA SER A 38 -3.20 -7.67 -11.71
C SER A 38 -3.47 -8.99 -11.00
N SER A 39 -3.04 -10.10 -11.61
CA SER A 39 -3.13 -11.42 -10.99
C SER A 39 -2.34 -11.50 -9.68
N TYR A 40 -1.22 -10.78 -9.57
CA TYR A 40 -0.44 -10.69 -8.34
C TYR A 40 -1.21 -9.97 -7.23
N ALA A 41 -1.85 -8.83 -7.54
CA ALA A 41 -2.71 -8.14 -6.58
C ALA A 41 -3.88 -9.01 -6.15
N HIS A 42 -4.54 -9.69 -7.09
CA HIS A 42 -5.66 -10.58 -6.81
C HIS A 42 -5.27 -11.73 -5.88
N ASN A 43 -4.09 -12.31 -6.07
CA ASN A 43 -3.59 -13.38 -5.19
C ASN A 43 -3.40 -12.89 -3.75
N VAL A 44 -2.86 -11.68 -3.55
CA VAL A 44 -2.73 -11.09 -2.21
C VAL A 44 -4.11 -10.75 -1.62
N ILE A 45 -5.01 -10.16 -2.39
CA ILE A 45 -6.38 -9.86 -1.93
C ILE A 45 -7.07 -11.15 -1.46
N LYS A 46 -6.91 -12.25 -2.19
CA LYS A 46 -7.49 -13.54 -1.81
C LYS A 46 -6.83 -14.13 -0.57
N GLU A 47 -5.50 -14.13 -0.50
CA GLU A 47 -4.74 -14.65 0.65
C GLU A 47 -5.06 -13.92 1.96
N PHE A 48 -5.28 -12.60 1.89
CA PHE A 48 -5.61 -11.75 3.03
C PHE A 48 -7.12 -11.51 3.21
N GLU A 49 -7.97 -12.28 2.54
CA GLU A 49 -9.45 -12.21 2.65
C GLU A 49 -10.04 -10.81 2.40
N LEU A 50 -9.40 -10.02 1.54
CA LEU A 50 -9.83 -8.67 1.14
C LEU A 50 -10.87 -8.69 0.00
N ASN A 51 -11.30 -9.88 -0.40
CA ASN A 51 -12.33 -10.06 -1.43
C ASN A 51 -13.69 -9.53 -0.93
N GLY A 52 -14.41 -8.82 -1.80
CA GLY A 52 -15.70 -8.19 -1.46
C GLY A 52 -15.59 -6.82 -0.77
N GLN A 53 -14.39 -6.38 -0.41
CA GLN A 53 -14.13 -5.02 0.04
C GLN A 53 -14.09 -4.03 -1.12
N SER A 54 -14.33 -2.74 -0.85
CA SER A 54 -14.20 -1.69 -1.87
C SER A 54 -12.77 -1.58 -2.39
N THR A 55 -12.59 -1.15 -3.64
CA THR A 55 -11.25 -0.97 -4.23
C THR A 55 -10.37 -0.03 -3.40
N HIS A 56 -10.97 0.99 -2.78
CA HIS A 56 -10.27 1.91 -1.89
C HIS A 56 -9.76 1.20 -0.63
N TYR A 57 -10.57 0.33 -0.02
CA TYR A 57 -10.14 -0.46 1.13
C TYR A 57 -9.05 -1.47 0.73
N GLN A 58 -9.21 -2.15 -0.40
CA GLN A 58 -8.20 -3.06 -0.95
C GLN A 58 -6.87 -2.34 -1.19
N HIS A 59 -6.92 -1.12 -1.74
CA HIS A 59 -5.75 -0.27 -1.93
C HIS A 59 -5.05 0.04 -0.61
N ALA A 60 -5.78 0.55 0.38
CA ALA A 60 -5.24 0.88 1.70
C ALA A 60 -4.61 -0.34 2.41
N ALA A 61 -5.27 -1.50 2.34
CA ALA A 61 -4.79 -2.74 2.92
C ALA A 61 -3.51 -3.24 2.24
N LEU A 62 -3.49 -3.29 0.91
CA LEU A 62 -2.29 -3.66 0.14
C LEU A 62 -1.13 -2.70 0.39
N PHE A 63 -1.43 -1.40 0.46
CA PHE A 63 -0.44 -0.37 0.77
C PHE A 63 0.21 -0.58 2.14
N THR A 64 -0.61 -0.88 3.14
CA THR A 64 -0.13 -1.20 4.50
C THR A 64 0.77 -2.43 4.51
N LEU A 65 0.34 -3.52 3.87
CA LEU A 65 1.11 -4.77 3.78
C LEU A 65 2.46 -4.59 3.08
N VAL A 66 2.46 -3.86 1.95
CA VAL A 66 3.68 -3.58 1.19
C VAL A 66 4.65 -2.72 2.00
N LEU A 67 4.17 -1.68 2.67
CA LEU A 67 5.02 -0.84 3.52
C LEU A 67 5.63 -1.64 4.69
N GLN A 68 4.84 -2.49 5.35
CA GLN A 68 5.37 -3.38 6.42
C GLN A 68 6.46 -4.30 5.89
N GLN A 69 6.26 -4.91 4.72
CA GLN A 69 7.24 -5.82 4.11
C GLN A 69 8.50 -5.08 3.64
N LEU A 70 8.40 -3.79 3.30
CA LEU A 70 9.54 -2.91 3.03
C LEU A 70 10.25 -2.43 4.32
N GLY A 71 9.82 -2.85 5.50
CA GLY A 71 10.44 -2.54 6.78
C GLY A 71 9.94 -1.26 7.46
N TYR A 72 8.90 -0.62 6.90
CA TYR A 72 8.30 0.55 7.54
C TYR A 72 7.51 0.16 8.78
N LYS A 73 7.67 0.92 9.86
CA LYS A 73 6.85 0.82 11.06
C LYS A 73 5.61 1.67 10.86
N ILE A 74 4.45 1.02 10.88
CA ILE A 74 3.17 1.68 10.64
C ILE A 74 2.40 1.73 11.95
N GLN A 75 1.93 2.92 12.33
CA GLN A 75 1.06 3.12 13.47
C GLN A 75 -0.27 3.71 12.99
N PRO A 76 -1.39 2.98 13.15
CA PRO A 76 -2.70 3.56 12.86
C PRO A 76 -2.98 4.68 13.86
N THR A 77 -3.44 5.82 13.37
CA THR A 77 -3.85 6.96 14.20
C THR A 77 -5.37 7.06 14.28
N ALA A 78 -5.86 7.86 15.23
CA ALA A 78 -7.29 8.10 15.44
C ALA A 78 -8.00 8.79 14.25
N GLU A 79 -7.25 9.38 13.31
CA GLU A 79 -7.79 10.11 12.17
C GLU A 79 -7.81 9.30 10.86
N ASN A 80 -7.75 7.97 10.93
CA ASN A 80 -7.55 7.13 9.73
C ASN A 80 -6.31 7.59 8.94
N THR A 81 -5.23 7.91 9.64
CA THR A 81 -3.92 8.18 9.03
C THR A 81 -2.96 7.07 9.46
N LEU A 82 -2.08 6.64 8.55
CA LEU A 82 -0.96 5.76 8.85
C LEU A 82 0.25 6.63 9.14
N SER A 83 0.72 6.63 10.38
CA SER A 83 2.04 7.16 10.68
C SER A 83 3.08 6.11 10.27
N VAL A 84 3.88 6.44 9.28
CA VAL A 84 4.87 5.58 8.64
C VAL A 84 6.26 6.05 9.03
N ARG A 85 6.99 5.22 9.78
CA ARG A 85 8.34 5.50 10.25
C ARG A 85 9.34 4.52 9.67
N HIS A 86 10.45 5.02 9.13
CA HIS A 86 11.59 4.20 8.75
C HIS A 86 12.90 4.91 9.07
N ASN A 87 13.78 4.25 9.83
CA ASN A 87 14.99 4.84 10.41
C ASN A 87 14.69 6.16 11.17
N HIS A 88 15.08 7.30 10.59
CA HIS A 88 14.92 8.65 11.17
C HIS A 88 13.81 9.48 10.50
N LEU A 89 13.12 8.94 9.50
CA LEU A 89 12.04 9.61 8.78
C LEU A 89 10.68 9.22 9.40
N LEU A 90 9.90 10.23 9.78
CA LEU A 90 8.50 10.09 10.18
C LEU A 90 7.62 10.76 9.12
N HIS A 91 6.67 10.01 8.58
CA HIS A 91 5.71 10.51 7.59
C HIS A 91 4.30 10.11 8.00
N ASP A 92 3.42 11.08 8.17
CA ASP A 92 2.00 10.82 8.39
C ASP A 92 1.29 10.80 7.03
N ILE A 93 0.73 9.64 6.68
CA ILE A 93 -0.02 9.42 5.45
C ILE A 93 -1.50 9.35 5.81
N ARG A 94 -2.33 10.25 5.31
CA ARG A 94 -3.79 10.14 5.53
C ARG A 94 -4.36 9.05 4.63
N LEU A 95 -4.98 8.01 5.18
CA LEU A 95 -5.71 7.01 4.39
C LEU A 95 -7.05 7.57 3.89
N VAL A 96 -7.59 8.61 4.54
CA VAL A 96 -8.93 9.17 4.23
C VAL A 96 -8.99 9.87 2.87
N GLU A 97 -7.92 10.55 2.43
CA GLU A 97 -7.83 11.09 1.06
C GLU A 97 -7.84 9.97 -0.01
N GLN A 98 -7.68 8.71 0.40
CA GLN A 98 -7.74 7.55 -0.48
C GLN A 98 -9.06 6.78 -0.41
N LEU A 99 -9.99 7.16 0.47
CA LEU A 99 -11.33 6.56 0.61
C LEU A 99 -12.43 7.44 -0.01
N ASN A 100 -12.13 8.68 -0.38
CA ASN A 100 -13.03 9.57 -1.11
C ASN A 100 -12.59 9.74 -2.57
N PRO A 101 -13.11 8.92 -3.52
CA PRO A 101 -13.01 9.23 -4.95
C PRO A 101 -13.88 10.42 -5.40
N ASN A 102 -14.63 11.05 -4.50
CA ASN A 102 -15.68 12.03 -4.83
C ASN A 102 -15.30 13.51 -4.56
N GLU A 103 -14.01 13.83 -4.41
CA GLU A 103 -13.56 15.23 -4.41
C GLU A 103 -12.59 15.48 -5.58
N ALA A 104 -13.16 15.51 -6.79
CA ALA A 104 -12.75 16.35 -7.93
C ALA A 104 -13.85 16.36 -9.00
#